data_AF-A0A5C2RZV3-F1
#
_entry.id   AF-A0A5C2RZV3-F1
#
_cell.length_a   1.000
_cell.length_b   1.000
_cell.length_c   1.000
_cell.angle_alpha   90.00
_cell.angle_beta   90.00
_cell.angle_gamma   90.00
#
_symmetry.space_group_name_H-M   'P 1'
#
loop_
_entity.id
_entity.type
_entity.pdbx_description
1 polymer ?
#
loop_
_entity_poly.entity_id
_entity_poly.type
_entity_poly.pdbx_seq_one_letter_code
_entity_poly.pdbx_strand_id
1 'polypeptide(L)' 'MKAIRGVLLTCDSAVKQILLTMNEKQSFIIEDLDDFHVVIKADEEYRVRRELEAELEKNTYSLE' A
#
# COMPACT_ATOMS: atom_id res chain seq x y z
N MET A 1 -26.52 1.60 1.46
CA MET A 1 -25.25 1.72 2.21
C MET A 1 -24.51 0.40 2.07
N LYS A 2 -23.36 0.38 1.37
CA LYS A 2 -22.50 -0.82 1.26
C LYS A 2 -21.37 -0.65 2.26
N ALA A 3 -21.18 -1.63 3.15
CA ALA A 3 -20.03 -1.68 4.04
C ALA A 3 -19.00 -2.63 3.44
N ILE A 4 -17.76 -2.18 3.33
CA ILE A 4 -16.64 -2.96 2.81
C ILE A 4 -15.74 -3.30 3.99
N ARG A 5 -15.39 -4.58 4.13
CA ARG A 5 -14.42 -5.03 5.12
C ARG A 5 -13.02 -4.92 4.51
N GLY A 6 -12.15 -4.16 5.16
CA GLY A 6 -10.77 -3.96 4.74
C GLY A 6 -9.96 -3.32 5.85
N VAL A 7 -8.68 -3.07 5.57
CA VAL A 7 -7.78 -2.31 6.44
C VAL A 7 -7.56 -0.94 5.81
N LEU A 8 -7.78 0.11 6.60
CA LEU A 8 -7.47 1.48 6.20
C LEU A 8 -5.99 1.75 6.48
N LEU A 9 -5.24 2.10 5.43
CA LEU A 9 -3.87 2.55 5.53
C LEU A 9 -3.81 4.06 5.36
N THR A 10 -3.12 4.72 6.29
CA THR A 10 -2.74 6.13 6.20
C THR A 10 -1.25 6.21 5.92
N CYS A 11 -0.86 6.85 4.82
CA CYS A 11 0.53 6.98 4.39
C CYS A 11 0.75 8.29 3.64
N ASP A 12 2.01 8.70 3.44
CA ASP A 12 2.32 9.84 2.58
C ASP A 12 2.12 9.51 1.09
N SER A 13 2.11 10.55 0.26
CA SER A 13 1.85 10.42 -1.17
C SER A 13 2.91 9.60 -1.91
N ALA A 14 4.16 9.58 -1.45
CA ALA A 14 5.22 8.79 -2.08
C ALA A 14 5.03 7.30 -1.77
N VAL A 15 4.76 6.95 -0.51
CA VAL A 15 4.40 5.57 -0.12
C VAL A 15 3.16 5.09 -0.85
N LYS A 16 2.14 5.95 -1.00
CA LYS A 16 0.94 5.62 -1.78
C LYS A 16 1.26 5.26 -3.23
N GLN A 17 2.17 5.99 -3.89
CA GLN A 17 2.59 5.63 -5.26
C GLN A 17 3.24 4.24 -5.31
N ILE A 18 4.08 3.90 -4.33
CA ILE A 18 4.67 2.56 -4.24
C ILE A 18 3.58 1.50 -4.07
N LEU A 19 2.59 1.74 -3.19
CA LEU A 19 1.45 0.83 -3.00
C LEU A 19 0.63 0.64 -4.28
N LEU A 20 0.40 1.70 -5.06
CA LEU A 20 -0.28 1.62 -6.35
C LEU A 20 0.52 0.76 -7.35
N THR A 21 1.82 0.95 -7.46
CA THR A 21 2.70 0.13 -8.31
C THR A 21 2.73 -1.34 -7.86
N MET A 22 2.76 -1.60 -6.55
CA MET A 22 2.65 -2.97 -6.02
C MET A 22 1.28 -3.59 -6.38
N ASN A 23 0.23 -2.79 -6.33
CA ASN A 23 -1.14 -3.22 -6.65
C ASN A 23 -1.32 -3.57 -8.14
N GLU A 24 -0.58 -2.92 -9.05
CA GLU A 24 -0.55 -3.29 -10.47
C GLU A 24 0.02 -4.70 -10.70
N LYS A 25 1.02 -5.10 -9.89
CA LYS A 25 1.61 -6.45 -9.96
C LYS A 25 0.70 -7.50 -9.34
N GLN A 26 0.08 -7.18 -8.21
CA GLN A 26 -0.85 -8.07 -7.50
C GLN A 26 -1.94 -7.24 -6.84
N SER A 27 -3.20 -7.42 -7.26
CA SER A 27 -4.32 -6.60 -6.77
C SER A 27 -4.68 -6.88 -5.31
N PHE A 28 -4.47 -5.89 -4.45
CA PHE A 28 -4.83 -5.89 -3.02
C PHE A 28 -5.57 -4.63 -2.55
N ILE A 29 -5.54 -3.53 -3.31
CA ILE A 29 -6.28 -2.30 -3.00
C ILE A 29 -7.75 -2.54 -3.37
N ILE A 30 -8.62 -2.26 -2.40
CA ILE A 30 -10.08 -2.29 -2.59
C ILE A 30 -10.55 -0.93 -3.08
N GLU A 31 -10.08 0.15 -2.44
CA GLU A 31 -10.50 1.51 -2.76
C GLU A 31 -9.36 2.51 -2.48
N ASP A 32 -9.15 3.43 -3.41
CA ASP A 32 -8.31 4.60 -3.22
C ASP A 32 -9.20 5.78 -2.82
N LEU A 33 -9.00 6.31 -1.60
CA LEU A 33 -9.91 7.29 -1.01
C LEU A 33 -9.46 8.73 -1.27
N ASP A 34 -8.19 9.01 -1.01
CA ASP A 34 -7.56 10.32 -1.18
C ASP A 34 -6.03 10.18 -1.23
N ASP A 35 -5.30 11.29 -1.31
CA ASP A 35 -3.84 11.32 -1.44
C ASP A 35 -3.06 10.60 -0.33
N PHE A 36 -3.68 10.38 0.83
CA PHE A 36 -3.05 9.81 2.02
C PHE A 36 -3.71 8.52 2.51
N HIS A 37 -4.88 8.16 1.98
CA HIS A 37 -5.69 7.04 2.47
C HIS A 37 -6.01 6.04 1.37
N VAL A 38 -5.74 4.76 1.66
CA VAL A 38 -6.16 3.63 0.82
C VAL A 38 -6.76 2.52 1.67
N VAL A 39 -7.75 1.82 1.12
CA VAL A 39 -8.35 0.64 1.74
C VAL A 39 -7.82 -0.59 1.04
N ILE A 40 -7.26 -1.53 1.81
CA ILE A 40 -6.71 -2.79 1.29
C ILE A 40 -7.46 -4.00 1.83
N LYS A 41 -7.30 -5.14 1.16
CA LYS A 41 -7.81 -6.43 1.65
C LYS A 41 -7.08 -6.82 2.94
N ALA A 42 -7.86 -7.23 3.95
CA ALA A 42 -7.33 -7.49 5.29
C ALA A 42 -6.41 -8.72 5.39
N ASP A 43 -6.59 -9.70 4.50
CA ASP A 43 -5.72 -10.87 4.35
C ASP A 43 -4.36 -10.54 3.74
N GLU A 44 -4.26 -9.41 3.03
CA GLU A 44 -3.03 -8.98 2.35
C GLU A 44 -2.18 -8.03 3.21
N GLU A 45 -2.69 -7.53 4.35
CA GLU A 45 -2.02 -6.53 5.19
C GLU A 45 -0.58 -6.93 5.53
N TYR A 46 -0.37 -8.16 6.02
CA TYR A 46 0.95 -8.63 6.41
C TYR A 46 1.93 -8.67 5.24
N ARG A 47 1.49 -9.13 4.07
CA ARG A 47 2.32 -9.20 2.86
C ARG A 47 2.69 -7.79 2.39
N VAL A 48 1.69 -6.91 2.30
CA VAL A 48 1.85 -5.53 1.83
C VAL A 48 2.83 -4.78 2.73
N ARG A 49 2.73 -4.91 4.06
CA ARG A 49 3.67 -4.26 4.99
C ARG A 49 5.12 -4.73 4.78
N ARG A 50 5.34 -6.04 4.66
CA ARG A 50 6.69 -6.60 4.44
C ARG A 50 7.30 -6.19 3.11
N GLU A 51 6.50 -6.21 2.05
CA GLU A 51 6.97 -5.86 0.71
C GLU A 51 7.23 -4.35 0.60
N LEU A 52 6.39 -3.53 1.24
CA LEU A 52 6.61 -2.09 1.33
C LEU A 52 7.90 -1.76 2.10
N GLU A 53 8.15 -2.40 3.25
CA GLU A 53 9.40 -2.26 4.00
C GLU A 53 10.62 -2.61 3.13
N ALA A 54 10.56 -3.71 2.38
CA ALA A 54 11.63 -4.12 1.48
C ALA A 54 11.85 -3.14 0.31
N GLU A 55 10.79 -2.55 -0.26
CA GLU A 55 10.92 -1.54 -1.32
C GLU A 55 11.50 -0.22 -0.78
N LEU A 56 11.15 0.18 0.44
CA LEU A 56 11.71 1.37 1.11
C LEU A 56 13.20 1.18 1.45
N GLU A 57 13.61 -0.01 1.88
CA GLU A 57 15.02 -0.33 2.13
C GLU A 57 15.84 -0.23 0.83
N LYS A 58 15.39 -0.85 -0.26
CA LYS A 58 16.09 -0.76 -1.56
C LYS A 58 16.31 0.68 -2.04
N ASN A 59 15.32 1.55 -1.84
CA ASN A 59 15.42 2.96 -2.19
C ASN A 59 16.39 3.72 -1.29
N THR A 60 16.49 3.35 -0.01
CA THR A 60 17.41 3.97 0.94
C THR A 60 18.87 3.60 0.66
N TYR A 61 19.13 2.36 0.22
CA TYR A 61 20.47 1.89 -0.14
C TYR A 61 20.98 2.33 -1.52
N SER A 62 20.11 2.92 -2.36
CA SER A 62 20.50 3.40 -3.70
C SER A 62 21.08 4.82 -3.70
N LEU A 63 21.25 5.43 -2.52
CA LEU A 63 21.75 6.80 -2.32
C LEU A 63 23.25 6.87 -1.94
N GLU A 64 23.98 5.74 -1.95
CA GLU A 64 25.44 5.70 -1.78
C GLU A 64 26.19 5.37 -3.08
#